data_AF-A0AAQ0W0U2-F1
#
_entry.id   AF-A0AAQ0W0U2-F1
#
_cell.length_a   1.000
_cell.length_b   1.000
_cell.length_c   1.000
_cell.angle_alpha   90.00
_cell.angle_beta   90.00
_cell.angle_gamma   90.00
#
_symmetry.space_group_name_H-M   'P 1'
#
loop_
_entity.id
_entity.type
_entity.pdbx_description
1 polymer ?
#
loop_
_entity_poly.entity_id
_entity_poly.type
_entity_poly.pdbx_seq_one_letter_code
_entity_poly.pdbx_strand_id
1 'polypeptide(L)'
;MKRPLDLGAALALLLLSIPASADAMRCKNALITEGDSTAEMLLKCGEPMLRETLTRNEVNQFGNLVQVTYGERWTYNFGKNAFMRFVTVRNGVVTDIENGPRGD
;
A
#
# COMPACT_ATOMS: atom_id res chain seq x y z
N MET A 1 -7.58 -51.43 -3.19
CA MET A 1 -8.27 -50.28 -3.81
C MET A 1 -7.25 -49.17 -4.05
N LYS A 2 -6.86 -48.89 -5.30
CA LYS A 2 -6.02 -47.74 -5.68
C LYS A 2 -6.86 -46.87 -6.59
N ARG A 3 -7.27 -45.69 -6.13
CA ARG A 3 -8.03 -44.73 -6.95
C ARG A 3 -7.05 -44.10 -7.95
N PRO A 4 -7.31 -44.16 -9.27
CA PRO A 4 -6.47 -43.45 -10.22
C PRO A 4 -6.69 -41.96 -9.99
N LEU A 5 -5.59 -41.25 -9.72
CA LEU A 5 -5.63 -39.80 -9.59
C LEU A 5 -5.76 -39.23 -11.02
N ASP A 6 -6.93 -38.67 -11.33
CA ASP A 6 -7.23 -38.09 -12.65
C ASP A 6 -6.23 -36.97 -12.97
N LEU A 7 -5.38 -37.19 -13.96
CA LEU A 7 -4.31 -36.27 -14.34
C LEU A 7 -4.86 -34.89 -14.77
N GLY A 8 -6.10 -34.86 -15.27
CA GLY A 8 -6.83 -33.63 -15.60
C GLY A 8 -7.21 -32.79 -14.38
N ALA A 9 -7.51 -33.42 -13.23
CA ALA A 9 -7.82 -32.70 -12.00
C ALA A 9 -6.56 -32.03 -11.42
N ALA A 10 -5.40 -32.71 -11.50
CA ALA A 10 -4.13 -32.14 -11.05
C ALA A 10 -3.73 -30.89 -11.87
N LEU A 11 -3.97 -30.89 -13.18
CA LEU A 11 -3.67 -29.76 -14.07
C LEU A 11 -4.58 -28.55 -13.82
N ALA A 12 -5.85 -28.78 -13.46
CA ALA A 12 -6.80 -27.72 -13.13
C ALA A 12 -6.46 -26.99 -11.82
N LEU A 13 -5.90 -27.70 -10.82
CA LEU A 13 -5.48 -27.09 -9.54
C LEU A 13 -4.24 -26.18 -9.67
N LEU A 14 -3.36 -26.44 -10.64
CA LEU A 14 -2.16 -25.62 -10.90
C LEU A 14 -2.48 -24.25 -11.52
N LEU A 15 -3.68 -24.06 -12.08
CA LEU A 15 -4.11 -22.80 -12.70
C LEU A 15 -4.70 -21.78 -11.70
N LEU A 16 -4.87 -22.16 -10.42
CA LEU A 16 -5.47 -21.31 -9.38
C LEU A 16 -4.46 -20.50 -8.56
N SER A 17 -3.15 -20.73 -8.75
CA SER A 17 -2.10 -19.99 -8.02
C SER A 17 -1.81 -18.65 -8.70
N ILE A 18 -2.73 -17.70 -8.58
CA ILE A 18 -2.47 -16.30 -8.94
C ILE A 18 -1.63 -15.70 -7.80
N PRO A 19 -0.41 -15.20 -8.07
CA PRO A 19 0.35 -14.49 -7.06
C PRO A 19 -0.35 -13.15 -6.74
N ALA A 20 -0.75 -12.97 -5.48
CA ALA A 20 -1.17 -11.67 -4.98
C ALA A 20 0.08 -10.86 -4.62
N SER A 21 0.31 -9.75 -5.33
CA SER A 21 1.35 -8.78 -4.98
C SER A 21 0.76 -7.78 -3.99
N ALA A 22 1.24 -7.79 -2.75
CA ALA A 22 1.01 -6.72 -1.77
C ALA A 22 2.34 -6.03 -1.52
N ASP A 23 2.40 -4.72 -1.77
CA ASP A 23 3.60 -3.96 -1.41
C ASP A 23 3.64 -3.73 0.11
N ALA A 24 4.84 -3.63 0.67
CA ALA A 24 5.02 -3.57 2.11
C ALA A 24 6.18 -2.66 2.52
N MET A 25 5.96 -1.92 3.59
CA MET A 25 6.98 -1.06 4.20
C MET A 25 7.49 -1.69 5.49
N ARG A 26 8.80 -1.96 5.55
CA ARG A 26 9.45 -2.43 6.78
C ARG A 26 9.89 -1.25 7.64
N CYS A 27 9.51 -1.29 8.92
CA CYS A 27 9.93 -0.35 9.95
C CYS A 27 10.63 -1.10 11.07
N LYS A 28 11.98 -1.08 11.08
CA LYS A 28 12.80 -1.87 12.02
C LYS A 28 12.41 -3.36 11.97
N ASN A 29 11.73 -3.86 13.00
CA ASN A 29 11.27 -5.24 13.15
C ASN A 29 9.78 -5.44 12.83
N ALA A 30 9.09 -4.39 12.40
CA ALA A 30 7.68 -4.43 12.02
C ALA A 30 7.50 -4.24 10.51
N LEU A 31 6.33 -4.64 10.02
CA LEU A 31 5.90 -4.45 8.65
C LEU A 31 4.57 -3.68 8.65
N ILE A 32 4.42 -2.79 7.68
CA ILE A 32 3.17 -2.12 7.33
C ILE A 32 2.76 -2.58 5.93
N THR A 33 1.49 -2.91 5.78
CA THR A 33 0.86 -3.30 4.52
C THR A 33 -0.40 -2.49 4.27
N GLU A 34 -0.94 -2.56 3.06
CA GLU A 34 -2.28 -2.05 2.78
C GLU A 34 -3.32 -2.62 3.76
N GLY A 35 -4.25 -1.78 4.19
CA GLY A 35 -5.27 -2.10 5.19
C GLY A 35 -4.88 -1.76 6.63
N ASP A 36 -3.60 -1.57 6.93
CA ASP A 36 -3.16 -1.15 8.26
C ASP A 36 -3.68 0.26 8.59
N SER A 37 -4.01 0.51 9.86
CA SER A 37 -4.44 1.83 10.31
C SER A 37 -3.25 2.79 10.45
N THR A 38 -3.50 4.10 10.37
CA THR A 38 -2.49 5.12 10.68
C THR A 38 -1.97 5.00 12.11
N ALA A 39 -2.82 4.60 13.07
CA ALA A 39 -2.40 4.36 14.45
C ALA A 39 -1.39 3.22 14.55
N GLU A 40 -1.63 2.11 13.86
CA GLU A 40 -0.71 0.98 13.78
C GLU A 40 0.60 1.36 13.09
N MET A 41 0.51 2.11 11.98
CA MET A 41 1.68 2.67 11.30
C MET A 41 2.51 3.56 12.20
N LEU A 42 1.90 4.47 12.96
CA LEU A 42 2.59 5.32 13.92
C LEU A 42 3.23 4.53 15.05
N LEU A 43 2.55 3.52 15.60
CA LEU A 43 3.10 2.67 16.66
C LEU A 43 4.32 1.86 16.19
N LYS A 44 4.29 1.36 14.95
CA LYS A 44 5.36 0.53 14.38
C LYS A 44 6.53 1.35 13.81
N CYS A 45 6.22 2.46 13.13
CA CYS A 45 7.19 3.24 12.36
C CYS A 45 7.59 4.57 13.01
N GLY A 46 6.78 5.08 13.92
CA GLY A 46 6.89 6.44 14.41
C GLY A 46 6.35 7.48 13.42
N GLU A 47 6.63 8.74 13.72
CA GLU A 47 6.23 9.88 12.89
C GLU A 47 6.93 9.84 11.51
N PRO A 48 6.20 10.15 10.41
CA PRO A 48 6.82 10.31 9.11
C PRO A 48 7.68 11.58 9.05
N MET A 49 8.59 11.63 8.08
CA MET A 49 9.37 12.84 7.78
C MET A 49 8.48 13.95 7.21
N LEU A 50 7.48 13.60 6.42
CA LEU A 50 6.57 14.54 5.77
C LEU A 50 5.16 13.94 5.62
N ARG A 51 4.14 14.78 5.82
CA ARG A 51 2.74 14.48 5.47
C ARG A 51 2.23 15.53 4.49
N GLU A 52 1.69 15.08 3.37
CA GLU A 52 1.15 15.94 2.32
C GLU A 52 -0.32 15.62 2.10
N THR A 53 -1.18 16.64 2.07
CA THR A 53 -2.57 16.47 1.66
C THR A 53 -2.64 16.20 0.17
N LEU A 54 -3.30 15.11 -0.22
CA LEU A 54 -3.54 14.78 -1.62
C LEU A 54 -4.88 15.32 -2.07
N THR A 55 -4.85 16.09 -3.16
CA THR A 55 -6.05 16.70 -3.74
C THR A 55 -6.19 16.36 -5.22
N ARG A 56 -7.42 16.41 -5.73
CA ARG A 56 -7.72 16.26 -7.16
C ARG A 56 -8.85 17.18 -7.55
N ASN A 57 -8.94 17.49 -8.85
CA ASN A 57 -10.06 18.24 -9.39
C ASN A 57 -11.24 17.31 -9.69
N GLU A 58 -12.44 17.71 -9.26
CA GLU A 58 -13.71 17.04 -9.54
C GLU A 58 -14.73 18.06 -10.05
N VAL A 59 -15.73 17.58 -10.79
CA VAL A 59 -16.87 18.41 -11.20
C VAL A 59 -18.01 18.19 -10.20
N ASN A 60 -18.49 19.26 -9.57
CA ASN A 60 -19.61 19.18 -8.65
C ASN A 60 -20.96 19.07 -9.38
N GLN A 61 -22.03 18.88 -8.62
CA GLN A 61 -23.42 18.77 -9.14
C GLN A 61 -23.90 19.98 -9.96
N PHE A 62 -23.20 21.11 -9.89
CA PHE A 62 -23.51 22.34 -10.61
C PHE A 62 -22.62 22.56 -11.85
N GLY A 63 -21.77 21.59 -12.20
CA GLY A 63 -20.87 21.68 -13.36
C GLY A 63 -19.58 22.47 -13.11
N ASN A 64 -19.30 22.88 -11.87
CA ASN A 64 -18.08 23.63 -11.54
C ASN A 64 -16.92 22.67 -11.19
N LEU A 65 -15.72 22.99 -11.66
CA LEU A 65 -14.49 22.34 -11.22
C LEU A 65 -14.16 22.79 -9.79
N VAL A 66 -13.99 21.82 -8.90
CA VAL A 66 -13.62 22.01 -7.49
C VAL A 66 -12.45 21.11 -7.14
N GLN A 67 -11.59 21.57 -6.22
CA GLN A 67 -10.51 20.75 -5.68
C GLN A 67 -11.02 20.02 -4.43
N VAL A 68 -10.92 18.71 -4.41
CA VAL A 68 -11.30 17.87 -3.27
C VAL A 68 -10.07 17.20 -2.66
N THR A 69 -10.06 17.09 -1.34
CA THR A 69 -9.07 16.26 -0.63
C THR A 69 -9.55 14.82 -0.65
N TYR A 70 -8.68 13.90 -1.07
CA TYR A 70 -9.02 12.47 -1.14
C TYR A 70 -8.13 11.58 -0.25
N GLY A 71 -7.10 12.15 0.37
CA GLY A 71 -6.20 11.42 1.25
C GLY A 71 -4.96 12.22 1.62
N GLU A 72 -3.96 11.52 2.14
CA GLU A 72 -2.66 12.04 2.51
C GLU A 72 -1.56 11.14 1.95
N ARG A 73 -0.39 11.71 1.65
CA ARG A 73 0.85 10.96 1.42
C ARG A 73 1.79 11.18 2.58
N TRP A 74 2.21 10.09 3.21
CA TRP A 74 3.16 10.08 4.31
C TRP A 74 4.50 9.57 3.79
N THR A 75 5.57 10.32 4.03
CA THR A 75 6.92 9.98 3.56
C THR A 75 7.80 9.54 4.73
N TYR A 76 8.37 8.35 4.62
CA TYR A 76 9.39 7.83 5.54
C TYR A 76 10.76 7.79 4.85
N ASN A 77 11.77 8.38 5.49
CA ASN A 77 13.15 8.33 5.04
C ASN A 77 13.96 7.39 5.95
N PHE A 78 14.57 6.37 5.36
CA PHE A 78 15.40 5.37 6.05
C PHE A 78 16.91 5.55 5.77
N GLY A 79 17.30 6.71 5.25
CA GLY A 79 18.68 7.11 4.95
C GLY A 79 19.16 6.72 3.54
N LYS A 80 20.32 7.26 3.14
CA LYS A 80 20.95 7.12 1.81
C LYS A 80 21.00 5.74 1.14
N ASN A 81 21.01 4.68 1.94
CA ASN A 81 21.12 3.31 1.42
C ASN A 81 19.76 2.67 1.13
N ALA A 82 18.65 3.35 1.42
CA ALA A 82 17.29 2.87 1.22
C ALA A 82 16.49 3.84 0.33
N PHE A 83 15.49 3.30 -0.37
CA PHE A 83 14.46 4.12 -0.97
C PHE A 83 13.57 4.68 0.14
N MET A 84 13.21 5.95 0.03
CA MET A 84 12.12 6.50 0.83
C MET A 84 10.84 5.73 0.53
N ARG A 85 9.92 5.71 1.50
CA ARG A 85 8.61 5.09 1.32
C ARG A 85 7.55 6.16 1.29
N PHE A 86 6.75 6.14 0.23
CA PHE A 86 5.57 6.96 0.10
C PHE A 86 4.37 6.09 0.44
N VAL A 87 3.60 6.48 1.44
CA VAL A 87 2.44 5.73 1.91
C VAL A 87 1.21 6.60 1.69
N THR A 88 0.30 6.17 0.82
CA THR A 88 -0.98 6.85 0.66
C THR A 88 -1.95 6.37 1.72
N VAL A 89 -2.49 7.32 2.47
CA VAL A 89 -3.49 7.10 3.51
C VAL A 89 -4.82 7.68 3.04
N ARG A 90 -5.90 6.91 3.18
CA ARG A 90 -7.27 7.40 2.97
C ARG A 90 -8.12 7.00 4.16
N ASN A 91 -8.85 7.97 4.73
CA ASN A 91 -9.70 7.76 5.89
C ASN A 91 -9.00 7.04 7.07
N GLY A 92 -7.72 7.34 7.30
CA GLY A 92 -6.94 6.72 8.37
C GLY A 92 -6.43 5.30 8.08
N VAL A 93 -6.53 4.81 6.84
CA VAL A 93 -6.08 3.47 6.43
C VAL A 93 -5.04 3.59 5.33
N VAL A 94 -3.99 2.76 5.39
CA VAL A 94 -2.98 2.62 4.33
C VAL A 94 -3.64 1.99 3.11
N THR A 95 -3.59 2.68 1.98
CA THR A 95 -4.20 2.21 0.71
C THR A 95 -3.20 1.96 -0.39
N ASP A 96 -1.97 2.45 -0.25
CA ASP A 96 -0.91 2.25 -1.24
C ASP A 96 0.46 2.50 -0.60
N ILE A 97 1.47 1.76 -1.05
CA ILE A 97 2.85 1.88 -0.58
C ILE A 97 3.76 1.83 -1.81
N GLU A 98 4.55 2.89 -1.99
CA GLU A 98 5.45 3.02 -3.13
C GLU A 98 6.88 3.35 -2.69
N ASN A 99 7.85 3.01 -3.55
CA ASN A 99 9.22 3.49 -3.38
C ASN A 99 9.35 4.90 -3.96
N GLY A 100 9.85 5.81 -3.14
CA GLY A 100 10.32 7.13 -3.56
C GLY A 100 11.80 7.11 -4.01
N PRO A 101 12.40 8.30 -4.17
CA PRO A 101 13.84 8.40 -4.42
C PRO A 101 14.64 7.86 -3.22
N ARG A 102 15.96 7.67 -3.42
CA ARG A 102 16.85 7.33 -2.30
C ARG A 102 16.79 8.45 -1.25
N GLY A 103 16.83 8.04 0.01
CA GLY A 103 16.96 8.98 1.11
C GLY A 103 18.30 9.71 1.10
N ASP A 104 18.43 10.67 2.00
CA ASP A 104 19.69 11.34 2.34
C ASP A 104 20.28 10.83 3.66
#